data_AF-A0A6N8BR79-F1
#
_entry.id   AF-A0A6N8BR79-F1
#
_cell.length_a   1.000
_cell.length_b   1.000
_cell.length_c   1.000
_cell.angle_alpha   90.00
_cell.angle_beta   90.00
_cell.angle_gamma   90.00
#
_symmetry.space_group_name_H-M   'P 1'
#
loop_
_entity.id
_entity.type
_entity.pdbx_description
1 polymer ?
#
loop_
_entity_poly.entity_id
_entity_poly.type
_entity_poly.pdbx_seq_one_letter_code
_entity_poly.pdbx_strand_id
1 'polypeptide(L)'
;MNERNTNIHILIPVWGEDYLAAFMNTAMETLLSPDNVPFIAKKCNVTAVFLTTKDSIEYIPRHGNFKRLSEACNVAYEPIDDLLAESSDYTMPLTLAYVRGITRTGQDMTNTYFIFFNADFILSNGSLTHVQKLIQQDNDIILATSFRANSGDILPELHELVDSHHGNIPSRALARLSLKHRHHTVISRTVNQNTYTNTHWNQVYWKVDSQTILARYFLTTLFCFRPTVYSATIDSFIDYNMVGTFCPSGKIATIADSDDFFLLEMQNFQQELYFLKMGVPTVRCVADSVSAWTTEWHRRQSRYETVIHGEDLPSSLAEERRCFQNFMAEVEKELAPCPLPPKTHHHWIGALRLWAPRKMRYDRTHSDIQPCTGVSMPLARIDASMEKKTRGRVAQAMALFLGVPPKAFPWHPLWGNYRAIDKTIKSHCSENRDLLFITDSFAYDGIVMQHAKVTKIFAADALNGHLDKLCPGKKFSACLVAVECDNLDVQRIVDSIAPHLDGPQTVMLFFGRTMSKLTRKNKHFMDVYYHAMSDLAPYSPHLTHIGNWLGLTLTKWMLDAINRVKLNPAWHLPQMLGVSFACLINNLSSVFFARRRGTPGVTGVLAVFSLKSDNAS
;
A
#
# COMPACT_ATOMS: atom_id res chain seq x y z
N MET A 1 20.18 19.71 30.16
CA MET A 1 21.13 19.05 29.24
C MET A 1 22.09 20.10 28.69
N ASN A 2 23.38 19.78 28.58
CA ASN A 2 24.34 20.62 27.85
C ASN A 2 24.04 20.46 26.35
N GLU A 3 23.71 21.54 25.62
CA GLU A 3 23.21 21.47 24.24
C GLU A 3 24.11 20.64 23.32
N ARG A 4 25.44 20.73 23.52
CA ARG A 4 26.46 20.03 22.72
C ARG A 4 26.52 18.51 22.89
N ASN A 5 25.78 17.93 23.85
CA ASN A 5 25.78 16.49 24.08
C ASN A 5 24.55 15.78 23.48
N THR A 6 23.63 16.51 22.84
CA THR A 6 22.46 15.89 22.21
C THR A 6 22.84 15.31 20.85
N ASN A 7 22.69 14.00 20.68
CA ASN A 7 22.84 13.31 19.40
C ASN A 7 21.50 13.28 18.66
N ILE A 8 21.50 13.65 17.37
CA ILE A 8 20.33 13.63 16.50
C ILE A 8 20.68 12.88 15.22
N HIS A 9 19.92 11.82 14.92
CA HIS A 9 19.98 11.10 13.65
C HIS A 9 18.75 11.44 12.81
N ILE A 10 18.96 12.04 11.63
CA ILE A 10 17.90 12.27 10.66
C ILE A 10 17.88 11.07 9.73
N LEU A 11 16.87 10.21 9.86
CA LEU A 11 16.71 9.00 9.09
C LEU A 11 15.97 9.33 7.79
N ILE A 12 16.64 9.14 6.65
CA ILE A 12 16.15 9.54 5.32
C ILE A 12 16.02 8.29 4.44
N PRO A 13 14.87 7.59 4.48
CA PRO A 13 14.57 6.54 3.52
C PRO A 13 14.36 7.13 2.13
N VAL A 14 15.24 6.77 1.20
CA VAL A 14 15.16 7.20 -0.19
C VAL A 14 15.75 6.14 -1.09
N TRP A 15 14.97 5.64 -2.05
CA TRP A 15 15.41 4.65 -3.03
C TRP A 15 14.57 4.79 -4.31
N GLY A 16 15.14 4.34 -5.42
CA GLY A 16 14.56 4.57 -6.75
C GLY A 16 14.98 5.92 -7.32
N GLU A 17 15.26 5.93 -8.61
CA GLU A 17 15.85 7.09 -9.31
C GLU A 17 14.97 8.33 -9.21
N ASP A 18 13.68 8.20 -9.51
CA ASP A 18 12.73 9.33 -9.50
C ASP A 18 12.57 9.94 -8.10
N TYR A 19 12.44 9.10 -7.07
CA TYR A 19 12.33 9.55 -5.68
C TYR A 19 13.61 10.21 -5.18
N LEU A 20 14.76 9.64 -5.56
CA LEU A 20 16.05 10.22 -5.20
C LEU A 20 16.24 11.58 -5.88
N ALA A 21 15.93 11.69 -7.17
CA ALA A 21 15.98 12.97 -7.89
C ALA A 21 15.04 14.01 -7.27
N ALA A 22 13.79 13.65 -6.98
CA ALA A 22 12.81 14.55 -6.35
C ALA A 22 13.27 15.02 -4.96
N PHE A 23 13.82 14.10 -4.15
CA PHE A 23 14.37 14.45 -2.84
C PHE A 23 15.53 15.44 -2.96
N MET A 24 16.53 15.12 -3.80
CA MET A 24 17.76 15.90 -3.91
C MET A 24 17.53 17.30 -4.50
N ASN A 25 16.53 17.46 -5.37
CA ASN A 25 16.19 18.71 -6.04
C ASN A 25 15.17 19.58 -5.29
N THR A 26 14.36 19.02 -4.38
CA THR A 26 13.27 19.79 -3.75
C THR A 26 13.27 19.64 -2.24
N ALA A 27 13.07 18.42 -1.72
CA ALA A 27 12.98 18.19 -0.28
C ALA A 27 14.28 18.59 0.45
N MET A 28 15.43 18.23 -0.11
CA MET A 28 16.74 18.50 0.48
C MET A 28 17.03 20.00 0.59
N GLU A 29 16.53 20.82 -0.32
CA GLU A 29 16.71 22.28 -0.24
C GLU A 29 16.02 22.87 0.98
N THR A 30 14.78 22.43 1.24
CA THR A 30 14.01 22.86 2.42
C THR A 30 14.57 22.31 3.73
N LEU A 31 15.16 21.12 3.69
CA LEU A 31 15.87 20.55 4.83
C LEU A 31 17.15 21.37 5.16
N LEU A 32 17.79 21.94 4.13
CA LEU A 32 19.00 22.76 4.22
C LEU A 32 18.74 24.26 4.39
N SER A 33 17.50 24.68 4.62
CA SER A 33 17.17 26.08 4.94
C SER A 33 17.87 26.53 6.23
N PRO A 34 18.22 27.82 6.39
CA PRO A 34 19.08 28.30 7.47
C PRO A 34 18.63 27.90 8.88
N ASP A 35 17.32 27.86 9.13
CA ASP A 35 16.73 27.54 10.44
C ASP A 35 16.29 26.07 10.57
N ASN A 36 16.77 25.20 9.67
CA ASN A 36 16.57 23.75 9.72
C ASN A 36 17.87 23.00 10.08
N VAL A 37 18.37 22.09 9.24
CA VAL A 37 19.57 21.28 9.57
C VAL A 37 20.78 22.14 9.95
N PRO A 38 21.13 23.21 9.19
CA PRO A 38 22.22 24.09 9.55
C PRO A 38 22.08 24.74 10.94
N PHE A 39 20.86 25.02 11.41
CA PHE A 39 20.65 25.58 12.74
C PHE A 39 20.88 24.55 13.83
N ILE A 40 20.26 23.37 13.71
CA ILE A 40 20.34 22.36 14.76
C ILE A 40 21.75 21.75 14.86
N ALA A 41 22.49 21.66 13.75
CA ALA A 41 23.85 21.14 13.75
C ALA A 41 24.88 22.08 14.40
N LYS A 42 24.56 23.38 14.57
CA LYS A 42 25.40 24.30 15.37
C LYS A 42 25.30 24.01 16.88
N LYS A 43 24.25 23.33 17.31
CA LYS A 43 23.93 23.10 18.73
C LYS A 43 24.04 21.64 19.15
N CYS A 44 23.76 20.72 18.24
CA CYS A 44 23.67 19.28 18.48
C CYS A 44 24.62 18.51 17.55
N ASN A 45 24.97 17.28 17.93
CA ASN A 45 25.69 16.38 17.04
C ASN A 45 24.68 15.72 16.07
N VAL A 46 24.64 16.21 14.83
CA VAL A 46 23.67 15.79 13.82
C VAL A 46 24.31 14.85 12.82
N THR A 47 23.63 13.73 12.54
CA THR A 47 23.98 12.80 11.46
C THR A 47 22.77 12.60 10.55
N ALA A 48 22.90 12.93 9.27
CA ALA A 48 21.95 12.53 8.24
C ALA A 48 22.26 11.10 7.80
N VAL A 49 21.34 10.16 8.04
CA VAL A 49 21.49 8.74 7.72
C VAL A 49 20.60 8.40 6.53
N PHE A 50 21.20 8.22 5.37
CA PHE A 50 20.50 7.77 4.16
C PHE A 50 20.24 6.27 4.25
N LEU A 51 18.96 5.89 4.30
CA LEU A 51 18.51 4.49 4.27
C LEU A 51 18.17 4.17 2.80
N THR A 52 19.14 3.66 2.05
CA THR A 52 19.10 3.64 0.58
C THR A 52 19.73 2.37 -0.02
N THR A 53 19.69 2.19 -1.34
CA THR A 53 20.34 1.06 -2.01
C THR A 53 21.84 1.31 -2.17
N LYS A 54 22.64 0.24 -2.29
CA LYS A 54 24.08 0.37 -2.54
C LYS A 54 24.40 1.24 -3.75
N ASP A 55 23.65 1.07 -4.85
CA ASP A 55 23.84 1.85 -6.07
C ASP A 55 23.59 3.35 -5.84
N SER A 56 22.58 3.70 -5.02
CA SER A 56 22.28 5.08 -4.68
C SER A 56 23.34 5.73 -3.78
N ILE A 57 24.07 4.95 -2.97
CA ILE A 57 25.19 5.47 -2.16
C ILE A 57 26.27 6.10 -3.05
N GLU A 58 26.53 5.52 -4.22
CA GLU A 58 27.53 6.06 -5.16
C GLU A 58 27.03 7.31 -5.89
N TYR A 59 25.72 7.46 -6.03
CA TYR A 59 25.08 8.56 -6.74
C TYR A 59 24.92 9.81 -5.87
N ILE A 60 24.47 9.65 -4.62
CA ILE A 60 24.13 10.76 -3.70
C ILE A 60 25.26 11.81 -3.59
N PRO A 61 26.54 11.46 -3.42
CA PRO A 61 27.63 12.43 -3.31
C PRO A 61 27.85 13.31 -4.54
N ARG A 62 27.35 12.91 -5.71
CA ARG A 62 27.55 13.63 -6.99
C ARG A 62 26.61 14.83 -7.14
N HIS A 63 25.59 14.94 -6.28
CA HIS A 63 24.59 15.99 -6.38
C HIS A 63 25.05 17.30 -5.73
N GLY A 64 24.72 18.45 -6.31
CA GLY A 64 25.17 19.76 -5.83
C GLY A 64 24.79 20.06 -4.37
N ASN A 65 23.54 19.76 -4.00
CA ASN A 65 23.06 19.97 -2.63
C ASN A 65 23.72 19.04 -1.59
N PHE A 66 24.37 17.93 -1.99
CA PHE A 66 25.04 17.01 -1.05
C PHE A 66 26.19 17.70 -0.31
N LYS A 67 26.97 18.52 -1.01
CA LYS A 67 28.09 19.25 -0.42
C LYS A 67 27.63 20.13 0.75
N ARG A 68 26.54 20.88 0.55
CA ARG A 68 25.93 21.73 1.58
C ARG A 68 25.47 20.92 2.81
N LEU A 69 24.91 19.74 2.60
CA LEU A 69 24.54 18.84 3.69
C LEU A 69 25.76 18.35 4.47
N SER A 70 26.80 17.90 3.77
CA SER A 70 28.04 17.41 4.39
C SER A 70 28.85 18.50 5.12
N GLU A 71 28.69 19.76 4.72
CA GLU A 71 29.25 20.92 5.43
C GLU A 71 28.45 21.26 6.69
N ALA A 72 27.14 20.98 6.68
CA ALA A 72 26.24 21.27 7.80
C ALA A 72 26.27 20.18 8.88
N CYS A 73 26.34 18.90 8.53
CA CYS A 73 26.28 17.79 9.48
C CYS A 73 27.03 16.54 8.99
N ASN A 74 27.17 15.54 9.87
CA ASN A 74 27.72 14.24 9.49
C ASN A 74 26.77 13.53 8.52
N VAL A 75 27.31 12.77 7.58
CA VAL A 75 26.53 11.94 6.66
C VAL A 75 26.92 10.49 6.81
N ALA A 76 25.92 9.61 6.94
CA ALA A 76 26.07 8.17 6.98
C ALA A 76 25.11 7.51 5.99
N TYR A 77 25.41 6.27 5.62
CA TYR A 77 24.60 5.45 4.73
C TYR A 77 24.31 4.12 5.40
N GLU A 78 23.07 3.66 5.29
CA GLU A 78 22.68 2.30 5.67
C GLU A 78 22.05 1.63 4.43
N PRO A 79 22.71 0.62 3.85
CA PRO A 79 22.16 -0.10 2.71
C PRO A 79 20.89 -0.88 3.14
N ILE A 80 19.84 -0.84 2.31
CA ILE A 80 18.55 -1.50 2.57
C ILE A 80 18.10 -2.43 1.43
N ASP A 81 18.98 -2.80 0.51
CA ASP A 81 18.65 -3.65 -0.65
C ASP A 81 17.94 -4.95 -0.25
N ASP A 82 18.37 -5.56 0.85
CA ASP A 82 17.77 -6.78 1.38
C ASP A 82 16.37 -6.56 1.96
N LEU A 83 16.04 -5.34 2.41
CA LEU A 83 14.70 -5.02 2.89
C LEU A 83 13.72 -4.80 1.74
N LEU A 84 14.20 -4.32 0.59
CA LEU A 84 13.35 -4.08 -0.58
C LEU A 84 12.85 -5.41 -1.16
N ALA A 85 13.70 -6.43 -1.24
CA ALA A 85 13.34 -7.83 -1.59
C ALA A 85 12.29 -7.96 -2.72
N GLU A 86 12.41 -7.18 -3.81
CA GLU A 86 11.44 -7.16 -4.93
C GLU A 86 9.98 -6.91 -4.50
N SER A 87 9.79 -6.23 -3.36
CA SER A 87 8.47 -5.94 -2.85
C SER A 87 7.86 -4.75 -3.59
N SER A 88 6.67 -4.95 -4.16
CA SER A 88 5.81 -3.86 -4.62
C SER A 88 5.18 -3.05 -3.48
N ASP A 89 5.18 -3.58 -2.25
CA ASP A 89 4.72 -2.87 -1.06
C ASP A 89 5.88 -2.15 -0.39
N TYR A 90 5.80 -0.82 -0.31
CA TYR A 90 6.81 0.05 0.28
C TYR A 90 6.71 0.13 1.82
N THR A 91 5.55 -0.19 2.41
CA THR A 91 5.27 0.08 3.83
C THR A 91 6.15 -0.74 4.78
N MET A 92 6.36 -2.02 4.45
CA MET A 92 7.20 -2.93 5.21
C MET A 92 8.70 -2.57 5.08
N PRO A 93 9.27 -2.42 3.86
CA PRO A 93 10.64 -1.94 3.71
C PRO A 93 10.89 -0.60 4.41
N LEU A 94 9.97 0.36 4.30
CA LEU A 94 10.07 1.67 4.98
C LEU A 94 10.20 1.51 6.50
N THR A 95 9.30 0.75 7.11
CA THR A 95 9.33 0.50 8.56
C THR A 95 10.64 -0.18 8.98
N LEU A 96 11.06 -1.22 8.25
CA LEU A 96 12.27 -1.96 8.59
C LEU A 96 13.55 -1.14 8.36
N ALA A 97 13.56 -0.27 7.37
CA ALA A 97 14.66 0.66 7.12
C ALA A 97 14.85 1.60 8.32
N TYR A 98 13.76 2.18 8.81
CA TYR A 98 13.80 3.02 10.02
C TYR A 98 14.28 2.24 11.24
N VAL A 99 13.76 1.03 11.47
CA VAL A 99 14.20 0.17 12.58
C VAL A 99 15.69 -0.15 12.45
N ARG A 100 16.19 -0.40 11.25
CA ARG A 100 17.63 -0.60 10.99
C ARG A 100 18.43 0.65 11.36
N GLY A 101 18.03 1.83 10.89
CA GLY A 101 18.66 3.09 11.24
C GLY A 101 18.75 3.35 12.76
N ILE A 102 17.69 3.02 13.50
CA ILE A 102 17.67 3.12 14.97
C ILE A 102 18.59 2.07 15.61
N THR A 103 18.45 0.80 15.23
CA THR A 103 19.16 -0.31 15.89
C THR A 103 20.67 -0.30 15.64
N ARG A 104 21.14 0.36 14.57
CA ARG A 104 22.57 0.55 14.29
C ARG A 104 23.31 1.39 15.31
N THR A 105 22.61 2.24 16.08
CA THR A 105 23.25 2.96 17.20
C THR A 105 23.44 2.08 18.43
N GLY A 106 22.99 0.82 18.41
CA GLY A 106 23.16 -0.11 19.52
C GLY A 106 22.53 0.41 20.81
N GLN A 107 23.27 0.37 21.91
CA GLN A 107 22.78 0.85 23.21
C GLN A 107 22.62 2.38 23.25
N ASP A 108 23.32 3.12 22.40
CA ASP A 108 23.23 4.59 22.35
C ASP A 108 21.90 5.10 21.79
N MET A 109 21.03 4.20 21.30
CA MET A 109 19.69 4.58 20.84
C MET A 109 18.90 5.31 21.93
N THR A 110 19.09 4.99 23.21
CA THR A 110 18.35 5.66 24.30
C THR A 110 18.85 7.08 24.60
N ASN A 111 20.01 7.45 24.03
CA ASN A 111 20.64 8.76 24.15
C ASN A 111 20.62 9.54 22.82
N THR A 112 19.91 9.03 21.81
CA THR A 112 19.86 9.60 20.46
C THR A 112 18.43 9.92 20.08
N TYR A 113 18.22 11.14 19.59
CA TYR A 113 16.96 11.53 18.97
C TYR A 113 16.96 11.12 17.51
N PHE A 114 15.88 10.51 17.04
CA PHE A 114 15.69 10.11 15.66
C PHE A 114 14.60 10.98 15.03
N ILE A 115 14.95 11.70 13.96
CA ILE A 115 14.01 12.45 13.13
C ILE A 115 13.69 11.58 11.90
N PHE A 116 12.40 11.39 11.61
CA PHE A 116 11.92 10.57 10.49
C PHE A 116 11.57 11.50 9.33
N PHE A 117 12.34 11.43 8.24
CA PHE A 117 12.22 12.34 7.13
C PHE A 117 12.06 11.59 5.82
N ASN A 118 10.82 11.38 5.39
CA ASN A 118 10.54 10.75 4.10
C ASN A 118 11.04 11.62 2.94
N ALA A 119 11.41 10.98 1.83
CA ALA A 119 11.95 11.65 0.65
C ALA A 119 11.02 12.70 0.01
N ASP A 120 9.71 12.59 0.24
CA ASP A 120 8.64 13.44 -0.31
C ASP A 120 8.18 14.55 0.65
N PHE A 121 8.90 14.74 1.76
CA PHE A 121 8.62 15.76 2.76
C PHE A 121 9.26 17.11 2.42
N ILE A 122 8.43 18.14 2.39
CA ILE A 122 8.85 19.53 2.19
C ILE A 122 8.62 20.29 3.49
N LEU A 123 9.67 20.89 4.03
CA LEU A 123 9.66 21.47 5.36
C LEU A 123 9.63 23.01 5.28
N SER A 124 8.86 23.67 6.14
CA SER A 124 9.01 25.12 6.29
C SER A 124 10.34 25.46 7.00
N ASN A 125 10.89 26.63 6.70
CA ASN A 125 12.06 27.13 7.41
C ASN A 125 11.71 27.37 8.89
N GLY A 126 12.56 26.90 9.80
CA GLY A 126 12.38 27.03 11.25
C GLY A 126 11.70 25.84 11.92
N SER A 127 11.17 24.89 11.16
CA SER A 127 10.53 23.69 11.69
C SER A 127 11.47 22.86 12.58
N LEU A 128 12.72 22.60 12.15
CA LEU A 128 13.67 21.87 13.00
C LEU A 128 14.16 22.71 14.19
N THR A 129 14.18 24.04 14.06
CA THR A 129 14.44 24.93 15.20
C THR A 129 13.38 24.76 16.29
N HIS A 130 12.09 24.67 15.93
CA HIS A 130 11.03 24.41 16.90
C HIS A 130 11.18 23.02 17.53
N VAL A 131 11.44 21.98 16.74
CA VAL A 131 11.69 20.61 17.25
C VAL A 131 12.86 20.58 18.21
N GLN A 132 13.94 21.34 17.94
CA GLN A 132 15.09 21.44 18.84
C GLN A 132 14.72 22.07 20.19
N LYS A 133 13.85 23.09 20.23
CA LYS A 133 13.34 23.64 21.50
C LYS A 133 12.58 22.58 22.31
N LEU A 134 11.78 21.74 21.66
CA LEU A 134 11.06 20.66 22.32
C LEU A 134 11.99 19.55 22.82
N ILE A 135 13.08 19.25 22.10
CA ILE A 135 14.14 18.35 22.57
C ILE A 135 14.81 18.92 23.84
N GLN A 136 15.08 20.23 23.89
CA GLN A 136 15.68 20.87 25.07
C GLN A 136 14.78 20.83 26.31
N GLN A 137 13.47 20.71 26.13
CA GLN A 137 12.48 20.51 27.18
C GLN A 137 12.37 19.03 27.63
N ASP A 138 13.30 18.18 27.16
CA ASP A 138 13.41 16.75 27.47
C ASP A 138 12.12 15.99 27.13
N ASN A 139 11.49 16.33 26.00
CA ASN A 139 10.43 15.51 25.44
C ASN A 139 11.06 14.32 24.72
N ASP A 140 10.58 13.11 24.98
CA ASP A 140 11.06 11.89 24.33
C ASP A 140 10.36 11.68 22.98
N ILE A 141 9.13 12.17 22.82
CA ILE A 141 8.29 11.96 21.65
C ILE A 141 7.77 13.33 21.20
N ILE A 142 8.00 13.68 19.95
CA ILE A 142 7.50 14.92 19.33
C ILE A 142 6.60 14.51 18.17
N LEU A 143 5.30 14.75 18.36
CA LEU A 143 4.29 14.51 17.35
C LEU A 143 4.13 15.78 16.52
N ALA A 144 4.28 15.63 15.21
CA ALA A 144 4.04 16.69 14.25
C ALA A 144 3.21 16.11 13.11
N THR A 145 2.42 16.95 12.46
CA THR A 145 1.49 16.48 11.45
C THR A 145 1.95 16.90 10.07
N SER A 146 1.88 15.97 9.11
CA SER A 146 2.06 16.31 7.70
C SER A 146 0.71 16.70 7.10
N PHE A 147 0.75 17.58 6.11
CA PHE A 147 -0.41 17.96 5.32
C PHE A 147 -0.23 17.49 3.89
N ARG A 148 -1.21 16.75 3.36
CA ARG A 148 -1.11 16.15 2.03
C ARG A 148 -1.58 17.08 0.92
N ALA A 149 -0.74 17.28 -0.09
CA ALA A 149 -1.09 17.96 -1.34
C ALA A 149 -0.94 17.05 -2.55
N ASN A 150 -1.64 17.39 -3.64
CA ASN A 150 -1.50 16.67 -4.90
C ASN A 150 -0.18 17.05 -5.59
N SER A 151 0.76 16.10 -5.63
CA SER A 151 2.06 16.25 -6.29
C SER A 151 1.95 16.74 -7.73
N GLY A 152 1.02 16.19 -8.52
CA GLY A 152 0.87 16.56 -9.94
C GLY A 152 0.48 18.02 -10.16
N ASP A 153 -0.27 18.61 -9.22
CA ASP A 153 -0.78 19.98 -9.35
C ASP A 153 0.12 21.01 -8.65
N ILE A 154 0.74 20.61 -7.52
CA ILE A 154 1.50 21.54 -6.66
C ILE A 154 2.91 21.80 -7.15
N LEU A 155 3.56 20.83 -7.82
CA LEU A 155 4.99 20.85 -8.11
C LEU A 155 5.46 22.13 -8.85
N PRO A 156 4.78 22.63 -9.90
CA PRO A 156 5.24 23.82 -10.61
C PRO A 156 5.29 25.07 -9.71
N GLU A 157 4.23 25.32 -8.93
CA GLU A 157 4.18 26.45 -7.99
C GLU A 157 5.12 26.24 -6.79
N LEU A 158 5.35 24.99 -6.38
CA LEU A 158 6.29 24.67 -5.33
C LEU A 158 7.73 24.94 -5.76
N HIS A 159 8.13 24.57 -6.99
CA HIS A 159 9.46 24.85 -7.51
C HIS A 159 9.72 26.35 -7.59
N GLU A 160 8.75 27.14 -8.09
CA GLU A 160 8.85 28.60 -8.08
C GLU A 160 8.97 29.16 -6.65
N LEU A 161 8.23 28.60 -5.70
CA LEU A 161 8.30 29.01 -4.29
C LEU A 161 9.66 28.68 -3.66
N VAL A 162 10.21 27.49 -3.94
CA VAL A 162 11.54 27.05 -3.49
C VAL A 162 12.61 27.97 -4.08
N ASP A 163 12.58 28.21 -5.39
CA ASP A 163 13.56 29.03 -6.10
C ASP A 163 13.55 30.49 -5.62
N SER A 164 12.37 31.09 -5.53
CA SER A 164 12.19 32.50 -5.09
C SER A 164 12.64 32.74 -3.65
N HIS A 165 12.61 31.70 -2.81
CA HIS A 165 13.04 31.77 -1.42
C HIS A 165 14.41 31.11 -1.18
N HIS A 166 15.06 30.56 -2.21
CA HIS A 166 16.28 29.75 -2.09
C HIS A 166 16.14 28.66 -1.01
N GLY A 167 14.99 27.98 -0.97
CA GLY A 167 14.61 26.99 0.03
C GLY A 167 14.11 27.55 1.38
N ASN A 168 14.32 28.83 1.68
CA ASN A 168 13.89 29.47 2.93
C ASN A 168 12.39 29.83 2.94
N ILE A 169 11.52 28.81 2.83
CA ILE A 169 10.07 29.01 2.69
C ILE A 169 9.43 29.21 4.08
N PRO A 170 8.74 30.35 4.34
CA PRO A 170 8.01 30.54 5.58
C PRO A 170 6.83 29.57 5.73
N SER A 171 6.50 29.18 6.96
CA SER A 171 5.39 28.24 7.26
C SER A 171 4.07 28.65 6.60
N ARG A 172 3.65 29.91 6.74
CA ARG A 172 2.41 30.42 6.14
C ARG A 172 2.40 30.34 4.61
N ALA A 173 3.52 30.60 3.96
CA ALA A 173 3.62 30.51 2.50
C ALA A 173 3.45 29.07 2.03
N LEU A 174 4.13 28.12 2.67
CA LEU A 174 4.01 26.69 2.35
C LEU A 174 2.62 26.14 2.69
N ALA A 175 2.03 26.57 3.81
CA ALA A 175 0.68 26.19 4.21
C ALA A 175 -0.38 26.72 3.23
N ARG A 176 -0.29 27.99 2.83
CA ARG A 176 -1.18 28.60 1.82
C ARG A 176 -1.16 27.82 0.50
N LEU A 177 0.03 27.51 0.00
CA LEU A 177 0.19 26.72 -1.22
C LEU A 177 -0.43 25.32 -1.07
N SER A 178 -0.20 24.68 0.07
CA SER A 178 -0.71 23.33 0.33
C SER A 178 -2.24 23.29 0.49
N LEU A 179 -2.84 24.30 1.13
CA LEU A 179 -4.30 24.44 1.28
C LEU A 179 -5.01 24.67 -0.06
N LYS A 180 -4.35 25.38 -0.99
CA LYS A 180 -4.81 25.54 -2.38
C LYS A 180 -4.82 24.20 -3.12
N HIS A 181 -3.76 23.39 -2.97
CA HIS A 181 -3.55 22.13 -3.72
C HIS A 181 -3.82 20.87 -2.90
N ARG A 182 -4.85 20.90 -2.03
CA ARG A 182 -5.20 19.79 -1.14
C ARG A 182 -5.37 18.47 -1.91
N HIS A 183 -4.74 17.43 -1.39
CA HIS A 183 -4.96 16.09 -1.89
C HIS A 183 -6.42 15.65 -1.63
N HIS A 184 -6.98 14.83 -2.52
CA HIS A 184 -8.37 14.35 -2.39
C HIS A 184 -8.61 13.56 -1.09
N THR A 185 -7.57 12.99 -0.48
CA THR A 185 -7.65 12.36 0.85
C THR A 185 -7.95 13.37 1.94
N VAL A 186 -7.41 14.60 1.88
CA VAL A 186 -7.72 15.68 2.84
C VAL A 186 -9.15 16.13 2.65
N ILE A 187 -9.57 16.34 1.40
CA ILE A 187 -10.93 16.80 1.08
C ILE A 187 -11.96 15.75 1.53
N SER A 188 -11.76 14.48 1.19
CA SER A 188 -12.67 13.38 1.56
C SER A 188 -12.73 13.08 3.06
N ARG A 189 -11.69 13.48 3.81
CA ARG A 189 -11.62 13.38 5.27
C ARG A 189 -12.00 14.68 5.98
N THR A 190 -12.43 15.69 5.24
CA THR A 190 -13.03 16.90 5.80
C THR A 190 -14.49 16.62 6.11
N VAL A 191 -14.89 16.73 7.37
CA VAL A 191 -16.22 16.25 7.81
C VAL A 191 -17.35 17.20 7.48
N ASN A 192 -17.07 18.51 7.42
CA ASN A 192 -18.03 19.56 7.13
C ASN A 192 -18.07 19.97 5.63
N GLN A 193 -17.66 19.07 4.73
CA GLN A 193 -17.96 19.19 3.28
C GLN A 193 -19.00 18.14 2.85
N ASN A 194 -19.59 18.33 1.68
CA ASN A 194 -20.79 17.60 1.25
C ASN A 194 -20.67 16.87 -0.11
N THR A 195 -19.47 16.76 -0.67
CA THR A 195 -19.29 16.19 -2.02
C THR A 195 -19.00 14.70 -1.96
N TYR A 196 -17.94 14.29 -1.26
CA TYR A 196 -17.51 12.91 -1.18
C TYR A 196 -16.74 12.65 0.12
N THR A 197 -16.68 11.40 0.53
CA THR A 197 -16.13 10.94 1.79
C THR A 197 -15.11 9.83 1.57
N ASN A 198 -14.28 9.56 2.57
CA ASN A 198 -13.34 8.45 2.57
C ASN A 198 -13.92 7.26 3.35
N THR A 199 -13.53 6.04 3.02
CA THR A 199 -13.87 4.85 3.82
C THR A 199 -12.77 4.42 4.79
N HIS A 200 -11.60 5.05 4.67
CA HIS A 200 -10.45 4.83 5.50
C HIS A 200 -10.08 6.13 6.22
N TRP A 201 -10.58 6.26 7.44
CA TRP A 201 -10.45 7.45 8.28
C TRP A 201 -9.22 7.36 9.18
N ASN A 202 -8.04 7.70 8.66
CA ASN A 202 -6.80 7.81 9.43
C ASN A 202 -6.53 9.26 9.92
N GLN A 203 -7.21 10.23 9.33
CA GLN A 203 -7.16 11.66 9.63
C GLN A 203 -8.58 12.20 9.58
N VAL A 204 -8.88 13.20 10.40
CA VAL A 204 -10.17 13.90 10.42
C VAL A 204 -9.91 15.39 10.34
N TYR A 205 -10.49 16.04 9.34
CA TYR A 205 -10.32 17.47 9.11
C TYR A 205 -11.63 18.22 9.30
N TRP A 206 -11.51 19.48 9.70
CA TRP A 206 -12.62 20.42 9.80
C TRP A 206 -12.22 21.74 9.15
N LYS A 207 -12.88 22.08 8.04
CA LYS A 207 -12.56 23.30 7.28
C LYS A 207 -13.16 24.51 8.00
N VAL A 208 -12.32 25.47 8.37
CA VAL A 208 -12.75 26.74 8.97
C VAL A 208 -13.04 27.74 7.86
N ASP A 209 -12.10 27.94 6.94
CA ASP A 209 -12.26 28.76 5.73
C ASP A 209 -11.37 28.23 4.58
N SER A 210 -11.00 29.07 3.60
CA SER A 210 -10.10 28.67 2.51
C SER A 210 -8.62 28.60 2.91
N GLN A 211 -8.24 29.26 4.00
CA GLN A 211 -6.87 29.42 4.48
C GLN A 211 -6.63 28.82 5.87
N THR A 212 -7.63 28.18 6.48
CA THR A 212 -7.55 27.58 7.81
C THR A 212 -8.29 26.25 7.85
N ILE A 213 -7.63 25.21 8.37
CA ILE A 213 -8.21 23.89 8.61
C ILE A 213 -7.75 23.35 9.97
N LEU A 214 -8.67 22.75 10.71
CA LEU A 214 -8.36 22.00 11.92
C LEU A 214 -8.19 20.53 11.56
N ALA A 215 -7.33 19.83 12.28
CA ALA A 215 -7.04 18.44 12.03
C ALA A 215 -6.85 17.65 13.33
N ARG A 216 -7.29 16.39 13.31
CA ARG A 216 -6.97 15.36 14.29
C ARG A 216 -6.57 14.09 13.58
N TYR A 217 -5.63 13.37 14.15
CA TYR A 217 -4.95 12.27 13.47
C TYR A 217 -5.12 11.00 14.28
N PHE A 218 -5.70 9.96 13.69
CA PHE A 218 -5.59 8.60 14.22
C PHE A 218 -4.30 7.94 13.76
N LEU A 219 -3.65 8.48 12.74
CA LEU A 219 -2.36 8.07 12.22
C LEU A 219 -1.54 9.34 11.94
N THR A 220 -0.71 9.71 12.92
CA THR A 220 0.19 10.88 12.84
C THR A 220 1.56 10.45 12.36
N THR A 221 2.20 11.29 11.55
CA THR A 221 3.62 11.15 11.22
C THR A 221 4.45 11.26 12.50
N LEU A 222 5.09 10.16 12.90
CA LEU A 222 6.06 10.20 13.99
C LEU A 222 7.28 10.99 13.52
N PHE A 223 7.38 12.26 13.89
CA PHE A 223 8.42 13.13 13.33
C PHE A 223 9.74 13.01 14.06
N CYS A 224 9.73 13.00 15.40
CA CYS A 224 10.95 12.86 16.19
C CYS A 224 10.71 12.08 17.49
N PHE A 225 11.62 11.16 17.83
CA PHE A 225 11.63 10.58 19.17
C PHE A 225 13.01 10.10 19.64
N ARG A 226 13.18 9.97 20.96
CA ARG A 226 14.31 9.32 21.63
C ARG A 226 13.82 8.04 22.33
N PRO A 227 14.27 6.84 21.92
CA PRO A 227 13.97 5.59 22.61
C PRO A 227 14.17 5.73 24.13
N THR A 228 13.23 5.25 24.93
CA THR A 228 13.39 5.13 26.39
C THR A 228 13.83 3.73 26.81
N VAL A 229 13.76 2.77 25.89
CA VAL A 229 14.24 1.40 26.08
C VAL A 229 15.00 0.93 24.83
N TYR A 230 15.95 0.02 25.04
CA TYR A 230 16.58 -0.69 23.93
C TYR A 230 15.63 -1.75 23.36
N SER A 231 15.43 -1.76 22.05
CA SER A 231 14.79 -2.87 21.34
C SER A 231 15.51 -3.12 20.02
N ALA A 232 15.84 -4.38 19.75
CA ALA A 232 16.41 -4.79 18.47
C ALA A 232 15.33 -5.10 17.41
N THR A 233 14.05 -5.03 17.79
CA THR A 233 12.95 -5.49 16.94
C THR A 233 11.70 -4.62 17.03
N ILE A 234 10.86 -4.69 16.01
CA ILE A 234 9.53 -4.09 15.96
C ILE A 234 8.44 -5.18 15.86
N ASP A 235 7.23 -4.84 16.28
CA ASP A 235 6.06 -5.72 16.25
C ASP A 235 4.87 -5.18 15.43
N SER A 236 5.03 -4.02 14.78
CA SER A 236 4.05 -3.39 13.90
C SER A 236 4.71 -2.36 12.96
N PHE A 237 3.91 -1.66 12.16
CA PHE A 237 4.39 -0.55 11.34
C PHE A 237 4.83 0.66 12.17
N ILE A 238 5.65 1.52 11.56
CA ILE A 238 6.22 2.73 12.18
C ILE A 238 5.14 3.60 12.85
N ASP A 239 4.08 3.85 12.12
CA ASP A 239 2.93 4.67 12.48
C ASP A 239 1.96 3.96 13.44
N TYR A 240 2.11 2.65 13.67
CA TYR A 240 1.21 1.85 14.52
C TYR A 240 1.69 1.66 15.95
N ASN A 241 2.98 1.31 16.12
CA ASN A 241 3.51 0.94 17.45
C ASN A 241 5.02 1.13 17.61
N MET A 242 5.67 1.93 16.78
CA MET A 242 7.08 2.25 17.00
C MET A 242 7.28 2.95 18.34
N VAL A 243 6.43 3.93 18.66
CA VAL A 243 6.45 4.61 19.97
C VAL A 243 6.19 3.63 21.12
N GLY A 244 5.21 2.74 21.01
CA GLY A 244 4.94 1.75 22.06
C GLY A 244 6.08 0.75 22.26
N THR A 245 6.87 0.48 21.22
CA THR A 245 8.02 -0.43 21.27
C THR A 245 9.27 0.24 21.84
N PHE A 246 9.60 1.44 21.39
CA PHE A 246 10.87 2.10 21.73
C PHE A 246 10.72 3.14 22.85
N CYS A 247 9.54 3.72 23.05
CA CYS A 247 9.26 4.80 24.01
C CYS A 247 8.01 4.54 24.87
N PRO A 248 7.83 3.36 25.50
CA PRO A 248 6.61 3.04 26.24
C PRO A 248 6.32 4.02 27.39
N SER A 249 7.34 4.69 27.92
CA SER A 249 7.27 5.66 29.02
C SER A 249 7.61 7.10 28.61
N GLY A 250 7.73 7.39 27.31
CA GLY A 250 8.23 8.67 26.82
C GLY A 250 7.30 9.85 27.10
N LYS A 251 7.89 11.00 27.41
CA LYS A 251 7.19 12.30 27.51
C LYS A 251 6.85 12.81 26.11
N ILE A 252 5.57 13.13 25.90
CA ILE A 252 5.03 13.55 24.60
C ILE A 252 4.88 15.07 24.55
N ALA A 253 5.41 15.68 23.50
CA ALA A 253 5.02 17.00 23.01
C ALA A 253 4.29 16.86 21.67
N THR A 254 3.32 17.73 21.41
CA THR A 254 2.63 17.81 20.11
C THR A 254 2.72 19.24 19.59
N ILE A 255 3.09 19.38 18.33
CA ILE A 255 3.09 20.68 17.66
C ILE A 255 1.68 20.92 17.10
N ALA A 256 1.00 21.91 17.66
CA ALA A 256 -0.42 22.15 17.42
C ALA A 256 -0.69 23.24 16.38
N ASP A 257 0.34 23.94 15.90
CA ASP A 257 0.19 25.10 15.03
C ASP A 257 1.17 25.05 13.86
N SER A 258 0.69 25.34 12.64
CA SER A 258 1.52 25.37 11.44
C SER A 258 2.57 26.49 11.44
N ASP A 259 2.36 27.59 12.17
CA ASP A 259 3.37 28.65 12.28
C ASP A 259 4.65 28.13 12.95
N ASP A 260 4.51 27.20 13.92
CA ASP A 260 5.62 26.58 14.64
C ASP A 260 6.33 25.48 13.83
N PHE A 261 5.59 24.70 13.08
CA PHE A 261 6.09 23.60 12.26
C PHE A 261 5.12 23.32 11.13
N PHE A 262 5.61 23.34 9.88
CA PHE A 262 4.80 22.90 8.75
C PHE A 262 5.56 21.92 7.87
N LEU A 263 4.91 20.79 7.60
CA LEU A 263 5.41 19.70 6.80
C LEU A 263 4.40 19.38 5.71
N LEU A 264 4.78 19.63 4.47
CA LEU A 264 4.02 19.22 3.31
C LEU A 264 4.45 17.80 2.90
N GLU A 265 3.47 16.92 2.70
CA GLU A 265 3.63 15.57 2.17
C GLU A 265 3.04 15.53 0.75
N MET A 266 3.90 15.34 -0.25
CA MET A 266 3.47 15.26 -1.64
C MET A 266 2.91 13.87 -1.94
N GLN A 267 1.68 13.80 -2.44
CA GLN A 267 1.03 12.52 -2.73
C GLN A 267 0.57 12.45 -4.20
N ASN A 268 0.71 11.28 -4.80
CA ASN A 268 0.20 11.02 -6.15
C ASN A 268 -1.33 11.06 -6.14
N PHE A 269 -1.94 11.73 -7.11
CA PHE A 269 -3.40 11.82 -7.24
C PHE A 269 -4.13 10.46 -7.17
N GLN A 270 -3.50 9.37 -7.60
CA GLN A 270 -4.11 8.04 -7.60
C GLN A 270 -4.11 7.37 -6.22
N GLN A 271 -3.27 7.85 -5.30
CA GLN A 271 -3.11 7.28 -3.98
C GLN A 271 -4.44 7.29 -3.24
N GLU A 272 -4.90 6.12 -2.77
CA GLU A 272 -6.13 5.97 -1.97
C GLU A 272 -7.46 6.32 -2.68
N LEU A 273 -7.48 6.54 -4.00
CA LEU A 273 -8.74 6.82 -4.74
C LEU A 273 -9.82 5.76 -4.53
N TYR A 274 -9.42 4.49 -4.37
CA TYR A 274 -10.35 3.37 -4.18
C TYR A 274 -11.13 3.43 -2.86
N PHE A 275 -10.72 4.28 -1.90
CA PHE A 275 -11.44 4.50 -0.66
C PHE A 275 -12.53 5.57 -0.77
N LEU A 276 -12.59 6.33 -1.86
CA LEU A 276 -13.57 7.41 -2.04
C LEU A 276 -14.99 6.88 -2.24
N LYS A 277 -15.95 7.56 -1.61
CA LYS A 277 -17.40 7.34 -1.76
C LYS A 277 -18.12 8.68 -1.89
N MET A 278 -19.20 8.72 -2.65
CA MET A 278 -20.04 9.93 -2.70
C MET A 278 -20.83 10.12 -1.40
N GLY A 279 -21.05 11.37 -1.01
CA GLY A 279 -21.88 11.73 0.13
C GLY A 279 -21.10 12.25 1.35
N VAL A 280 -21.87 12.61 2.38
CA VAL A 280 -21.39 13.17 3.66
C VAL A 280 -21.02 12.04 4.61
N PRO A 281 -19.89 12.11 5.35
CA PRO A 281 -19.61 11.15 6.41
C PRO A 281 -20.62 11.25 7.55
N THR A 282 -21.00 10.10 8.12
CA THR A 282 -21.69 10.05 9.40
C THR A 282 -20.70 9.76 10.52
N VAL A 283 -20.99 10.21 11.75
CA VAL A 283 -20.22 9.89 12.96
C VAL A 283 -19.94 8.39 13.05
N ARG A 284 -20.99 7.57 12.86
CA ARG A 284 -20.88 6.11 12.88
C ARG A 284 -19.93 5.56 11.82
N CYS A 285 -19.94 6.11 10.60
CA CYS A 285 -19.05 5.66 9.52
C CYS A 285 -17.57 5.94 9.87
N VAL A 286 -17.27 7.12 10.42
CA VAL A 286 -15.93 7.45 10.91
C VAL A 286 -15.53 6.49 12.03
N ALA A 287 -16.40 6.30 13.03
CA ALA A 287 -16.13 5.44 14.17
C ALA A 287 -15.92 3.96 13.79
N ASP A 288 -16.74 3.41 12.89
CA ASP A 288 -16.60 2.04 12.38
C ASP A 288 -15.27 1.87 11.62
N SER A 289 -14.93 2.83 10.76
CA SER A 289 -13.66 2.82 10.04
C SER A 289 -12.46 2.83 10.99
N VAL A 290 -12.45 3.75 11.96
CA VAL A 290 -11.35 3.90 12.93
C VAL A 290 -11.25 2.67 13.84
N SER A 291 -12.38 2.12 14.27
CA SER A 291 -12.43 0.93 15.14
C SER A 291 -11.84 -0.31 14.47
N ALA A 292 -11.88 -0.39 13.14
CA ALA A 292 -11.41 -1.56 12.41
C ALA A 292 -9.88 -1.76 12.44
N TRP A 293 -9.10 -0.74 12.78
CA TRP A 293 -7.63 -0.79 12.70
C TRP A 293 -6.88 -0.02 13.80
N THR A 294 -7.54 0.83 14.58
CA THR A 294 -6.82 1.64 15.57
C THR A 294 -6.29 0.84 16.76
N THR A 295 -5.05 1.15 17.14
CA THR A 295 -4.43 0.73 18.40
C THR A 295 -4.75 1.73 19.51
N GLU A 296 -4.34 1.43 20.74
CA GLU A 296 -4.48 2.38 21.85
C GLU A 296 -3.70 3.67 21.58
N TRP A 297 -2.50 3.53 21.01
CA TRP A 297 -1.66 4.66 20.60
C TRP A 297 -2.39 5.60 19.63
N HIS A 298 -3.03 5.04 18.60
CA HIS A 298 -3.81 5.81 17.61
C HIS A 298 -4.95 6.61 18.25
N ARG A 299 -5.65 6.04 19.22
CA ARG A 299 -6.75 6.73 19.91
C ARG A 299 -6.27 7.78 20.91
N ARG A 300 -5.07 7.60 21.46
CA ARG A 300 -4.45 8.60 22.33
C ARG A 300 -4.03 9.83 21.53
N GLN A 301 -3.38 9.63 20.38
CA GLN A 301 -2.91 10.74 19.54
C GLN A 301 -4.04 11.54 18.89
N SER A 302 -5.19 10.92 18.60
CA SER A 302 -6.33 11.61 17.99
C SER A 302 -6.98 12.68 18.88
N ARG A 303 -6.56 12.77 20.15
CA ARG A 303 -7.03 13.80 21.09
C ARG A 303 -6.36 15.14 20.86
N TYR A 304 -5.21 15.17 20.18
CA TYR A 304 -4.50 16.40 19.88
C TYR A 304 -5.03 17.01 18.59
N GLU A 305 -5.40 18.28 18.67
CA GLU A 305 -5.81 19.09 17.53
C GLU A 305 -4.61 19.86 16.98
N THR A 306 -4.50 19.93 15.66
CA THR A 306 -3.58 20.83 14.96
C THR A 306 -4.38 21.85 14.15
N VAL A 307 -3.97 23.11 14.19
CA VAL A 307 -4.42 24.15 13.28
C VAL A 307 -3.40 24.35 12.17
N ILE A 308 -3.87 24.33 10.93
CA ILE A 308 -3.06 24.59 9.74
C ILE A 308 -3.64 25.82 9.06
N HIS A 309 -2.82 26.85 8.88
CA HIS A 309 -3.27 28.11 8.31
C HIS A 309 -2.21 28.81 7.45
N GLY A 310 -2.68 29.41 6.35
CA GLY A 310 -1.87 30.20 5.42
C GLY A 310 -1.92 31.72 5.67
N GLU A 311 -2.82 32.18 6.53
CA GLU A 311 -3.05 33.59 6.90
C GLU A 311 -3.27 33.72 8.41
N ASP A 312 -3.59 34.92 8.91
CA ASP A 312 -4.01 35.10 10.29
C ASP A 312 -5.28 34.31 10.62
N LEU A 313 -5.35 33.79 11.85
CA LEU A 313 -6.46 32.97 12.31
C LEU A 313 -7.78 33.76 12.28
N PRO A 314 -8.86 33.20 11.71
CA PRO A 314 -10.14 33.90 11.61
C PRO A 314 -10.81 34.02 12.98
N SER A 315 -11.63 35.06 13.16
CA SER A 315 -12.39 35.29 14.41
C SER A 315 -13.40 34.18 14.73
N SER A 316 -13.84 33.41 13.73
CA SER A 316 -14.73 32.26 13.88
C SER A 316 -14.06 31.01 14.45
N LEU A 317 -12.71 30.98 14.56
CA LEU A 317 -11.96 29.77 14.93
C LEU A 317 -12.45 29.12 16.23
N ALA A 318 -12.81 29.91 17.25
CA ALA A 318 -13.27 29.40 18.53
C ALA A 318 -14.62 28.67 18.44
N GLU A 319 -15.50 29.10 17.54
CA GLU A 319 -16.77 28.42 17.26
C GLU A 319 -16.54 27.13 16.48
N GLU A 320 -15.74 27.19 15.41
CA GLU A 320 -15.41 26.02 14.59
C GLU A 320 -14.69 24.93 15.38
N ARG A 321 -13.77 25.31 16.28
CA ARG A 321 -13.13 24.38 17.24
C ARG A 321 -14.15 23.65 18.09
N ARG A 322 -15.17 24.35 18.59
CA ARG A 322 -16.23 23.75 19.42
C ARG A 322 -17.05 22.75 18.62
N CYS A 323 -17.41 23.10 17.38
CA CYS A 323 -18.12 22.21 16.48
C CYS A 323 -17.30 20.95 16.18
N PHE A 324 -16.01 21.10 15.89
CA PHE A 324 -15.12 19.98 15.64
C PHE A 324 -14.92 19.09 16.87
N GLN A 325 -14.73 19.68 18.04
CA GLN A 325 -14.62 18.98 19.32
C GLN A 325 -15.87 18.15 19.62
N ASN A 326 -17.06 18.73 19.40
CA ASN A 326 -18.33 18.02 19.58
C ASN A 326 -18.44 16.83 18.62
N PHE A 327 -18.13 17.02 17.34
CA PHE A 327 -18.13 15.93 16.36
C PHE A 327 -17.20 14.78 16.80
N MET A 328 -15.99 15.10 17.23
CA MET A 328 -15.01 14.11 17.66
C MET A 328 -15.41 13.41 18.96
N ALA A 329 -16.04 14.11 19.89
CA ALA A 329 -16.61 13.51 21.09
C ALA A 329 -17.70 12.47 20.76
N GLU A 330 -18.54 12.73 19.76
CA GLU A 330 -19.52 11.75 19.27
C GLU A 330 -18.85 10.55 18.57
N VAL A 331 -17.79 10.78 17.79
CA VAL A 331 -17.00 9.68 17.20
C VAL A 331 -16.40 8.79 18.30
N GLU A 332 -15.82 9.39 19.34
CA GLU A 332 -15.22 8.66 20.47
C GLU A 332 -16.23 7.80 21.22
N LYS A 333 -17.47 8.26 21.40
CA LYS A 333 -18.57 7.48 22.01
C LYS A 333 -18.94 6.24 21.19
N GLU A 334 -18.83 6.33 19.87
CA GLU A 334 -19.20 5.27 18.91
C GLU A 334 -18.04 4.30 18.61
N LEU A 335 -16.81 4.58 19.06
CA LEU A 335 -15.68 3.68 18.87
C LEU A 335 -15.90 2.33 19.55
N ALA A 336 -15.43 1.26 18.92
CA ALA A 336 -15.38 -0.05 19.57
C ALA A 336 -14.60 0.05 20.90
N PRO A 337 -15.07 -0.56 21.99
CA PRO A 337 -14.50 -0.33 23.32
C PRO A 337 -13.04 -0.74 23.43
N CYS A 338 -12.64 -1.82 22.75
CA CYS A 338 -11.27 -2.32 22.78
C CYS A 338 -10.51 -1.90 21.51
N PRO A 339 -9.39 -1.16 21.63
CA PRO A 339 -8.48 -0.97 20.51
C PRO A 339 -7.82 -2.29 20.10
N LEU A 340 -7.30 -2.36 18.88
CA LEU A 340 -6.58 -3.53 18.41
C LEU A 340 -5.16 -3.59 19.01
N PRO A 341 -4.70 -4.75 19.47
CA PRO A 341 -3.33 -4.93 19.91
C PRO A 341 -2.35 -4.84 18.71
N PRO A 342 -1.24 -4.07 18.82
CA PRO A 342 -0.27 -3.94 17.74
C PRO A 342 0.34 -5.26 17.24
N LYS A 343 0.73 -6.14 18.17
CA LYS A 343 1.41 -7.43 17.88
C LYS A 343 0.61 -8.36 16.98
N THR A 344 -0.71 -8.27 17.02
CA THR A 344 -1.60 -9.08 16.19
C THR A 344 -2.38 -8.23 15.18
N HIS A 345 -1.87 -7.02 14.89
CA HIS A 345 -2.49 -6.13 13.94
C HIS A 345 -2.53 -6.77 12.55
N HIS A 346 -3.72 -6.86 11.97
CA HIS A 346 -3.96 -7.64 10.76
C HIS A 346 -3.24 -7.06 9.53
N HIS A 347 -3.05 -5.74 9.45
CA HIS A 347 -2.24 -5.12 8.39
C HIS A 347 -0.77 -5.54 8.49
N TRP A 348 -0.18 -5.52 9.69
CA TRP A 348 1.20 -5.93 9.92
C TRP A 348 1.41 -7.41 9.58
N ILE A 349 0.55 -8.30 10.08
CA ILE A 349 0.60 -9.72 9.76
C ILE A 349 0.46 -9.95 8.26
N GLY A 350 -0.46 -9.24 7.60
CA GLY A 350 -0.68 -9.33 6.16
C GLY A 350 0.57 -8.96 5.36
N ALA A 351 1.15 -7.80 5.63
CA ALA A 351 2.36 -7.34 4.95
C ALA A 351 3.56 -8.26 5.23
N LEU A 352 3.74 -8.70 6.48
CA LEU A 352 4.83 -9.58 6.86
C LEU A 352 4.76 -10.94 6.13
N ARG A 353 3.55 -11.48 5.91
CA ARG A 353 3.34 -12.70 5.12
C ARG A 353 3.69 -12.54 3.65
N LEU A 354 3.49 -11.35 3.07
CA LEU A 354 3.83 -11.07 1.68
C LEU A 354 5.34 -10.83 1.53
N TRP A 355 5.94 -10.11 2.48
CA TRP A 355 7.35 -9.73 2.45
C TRP A 355 8.29 -10.90 2.79
N ALA A 356 7.98 -11.68 3.84
CA ALA A 356 8.90 -12.70 4.37
C ALA A 356 9.38 -13.74 3.34
N PRO A 357 8.52 -14.33 2.48
CA PRO A 357 8.98 -15.26 1.46
C PRO A 357 9.91 -14.62 0.43
N ARG A 358 9.69 -13.34 0.09
CA ARG A 358 10.54 -12.59 -0.83
C ARG A 358 11.92 -12.36 -0.20
N LYS A 359 11.94 -11.91 1.06
CA LYS A 359 13.18 -11.77 1.84
C LYS A 359 13.97 -13.07 1.92
N MET A 360 13.30 -14.19 2.20
CA MET A 360 13.96 -15.51 2.26
C MET A 360 14.57 -15.93 0.92
N ARG A 361 13.98 -15.55 -0.22
CA ARG A 361 14.57 -15.80 -1.54
C ARG A 361 15.81 -14.93 -1.75
N TYR A 362 15.69 -13.64 -1.44
CA TYR A 362 16.81 -12.71 -1.51
C TYR A 362 18.01 -13.18 -0.67
N ASP A 363 17.78 -13.64 0.55
CA ASP A 363 18.84 -14.14 1.45
C ASP A 363 19.52 -15.41 0.94
N ARG A 364 18.78 -16.27 0.23
CA ARG A 364 19.37 -17.48 -0.38
C ARG A 364 20.24 -17.16 -1.59
N THR A 365 19.91 -16.11 -2.34
CA THR A 365 20.68 -15.70 -3.52
C THR A 365 21.88 -14.81 -3.16
N HIS A 366 21.90 -14.24 -1.96
CA HIS A 366 22.95 -13.35 -1.48
C HIS A 366 23.52 -13.83 -0.13
N SER A 367 24.31 -14.91 -0.16
CA SER A 367 24.86 -15.59 1.01
C SER A 367 25.70 -14.71 1.95
N ASP A 368 26.18 -13.57 1.47
CA ASP A 368 27.07 -12.68 2.21
C ASP A 368 26.33 -11.68 3.11
N ILE A 369 24.99 -11.72 3.11
CA ILE A 369 24.16 -10.74 3.80
C ILE A 369 23.76 -11.25 5.18
N GLN A 370 23.95 -10.41 6.21
CA GLN A 370 23.54 -10.74 7.57
C GLN A 370 22.01 -11.02 7.63
N PRO A 371 21.58 -12.05 8.37
CA PRO A 371 20.16 -12.33 8.59
C PRO A 371 19.43 -11.07 9.08
N CYS A 372 18.23 -10.83 8.56
CA CYS A 372 17.45 -9.66 8.95
C CYS A 372 17.17 -9.68 10.46
N THR A 373 17.86 -8.84 11.22
CA THR A 373 17.51 -8.47 12.58
C THR A 373 16.49 -7.33 12.51
N GLY A 374 15.35 -7.44 13.19
CA GLY A 374 14.38 -6.33 13.21
C GLY A 374 12.92 -6.70 13.40
N VAL A 375 12.52 -7.96 13.19
CA VAL A 375 11.14 -8.41 13.43
C VAL A 375 11.08 -9.28 14.67
N SER A 376 10.19 -8.94 15.61
CA SER A 376 10.06 -9.64 16.90
C SER A 376 9.53 -11.08 16.77
N MET A 377 8.76 -11.37 15.72
CA MET A 377 8.28 -12.71 15.44
C MET A 377 9.27 -13.51 14.59
N PRO A 378 9.64 -14.75 15.02
CA PRO A 378 10.38 -15.65 14.15
C PRO A 378 9.59 -15.89 12.86
N LEU A 379 10.17 -15.54 11.71
CA LEU A 379 9.52 -15.70 10.40
C LEU A 379 9.00 -17.14 10.19
N ALA A 380 9.70 -18.13 10.74
CA ALA A 380 9.32 -19.54 10.73
C ALA A 380 8.01 -19.87 11.49
N ARG A 381 7.60 -19.07 12.49
CA ARG A 381 6.37 -19.31 13.26
C ARG A 381 5.11 -18.79 12.55
N ILE A 382 5.25 -17.83 11.64
CA ILE A 382 4.12 -17.18 10.95
C ILE A 382 3.42 -18.17 10.00
N ASP A 383 4.19 -19.07 9.38
CA ASP A 383 3.70 -20.06 8.42
C ASP A 383 3.05 -21.29 9.12
N ALA A 384 3.52 -21.64 10.32
CA ALA A 384 3.19 -22.93 10.93
C ALA A 384 1.95 -22.94 11.86
N SER A 385 1.72 -21.90 12.68
CA SER A 385 0.84 -22.08 13.86
C SER A 385 -0.61 -21.59 13.68
N MET A 386 -0.83 -20.46 12.99
CA MET A 386 -2.16 -19.86 12.86
C MET A 386 -2.87 -20.16 11.54
N GLU A 387 -2.12 -20.46 10.48
CA GLU A 387 -2.67 -20.60 9.13
C GLU A 387 -3.03 -22.05 8.79
N LYS A 388 -2.18 -23.02 9.14
CA LYS A 388 -2.45 -24.44 8.83
C LYS A 388 -3.68 -25.02 9.52
N LYS A 389 -3.98 -24.63 10.77
CA LYS A 389 -5.07 -25.27 11.52
C LYS A 389 -6.46 -24.74 11.14
N THR A 390 -6.66 -23.43 11.07
CA THR A 390 -8.00 -22.84 10.89
C THR A 390 -8.31 -22.57 9.42
N ARG A 391 -7.40 -21.97 8.65
CA ARG A 391 -7.57 -21.82 7.20
C ARG A 391 -7.48 -23.17 6.50
N GLY A 392 -6.58 -24.06 6.92
CA GLY A 392 -6.55 -25.43 6.43
C GLY A 392 -7.88 -26.14 6.62
N ARG A 393 -8.49 -26.07 7.82
CA ARG A 393 -9.80 -26.67 8.08
C ARG A 393 -10.95 -26.01 7.32
N VAL A 394 -10.99 -24.68 7.23
CA VAL A 394 -12.05 -23.97 6.46
C VAL A 394 -11.89 -24.22 4.97
N ALA A 395 -10.66 -24.16 4.43
CA ALA A 395 -10.39 -24.46 3.03
C ALA A 395 -10.64 -25.95 2.72
N GLN A 396 -10.31 -26.88 3.62
CA GLN A 396 -10.65 -28.30 3.51
C GLN A 396 -12.17 -28.51 3.57
N ALA A 397 -12.87 -27.83 4.48
CA ALA A 397 -14.33 -27.88 4.54
C ALA A 397 -14.94 -27.31 3.25
N MET A 398 -14.49 -26.14 2.78
CA MET A 398 -14.93 -25.57 1.51
C MET A 398 -14.59 -26.47 0.32
N ALA A 399 -13.43 -27.13 0.31
CA ALA A 399 -13.04 -28.09 -0.71
C ALA A 399 -13.90 -29.36 -0.67
N LEU A 400 -14.25 -29.86 0.51
CA LEU A 400 -15.15 -31.00 0.69
C LEU A 400 -16.59 -30.65 0.31
N PHE A 401 -17.04 -29.43 0.60
CA PHE A 401 -18.41 -29.00 0.33
C PHE A 401 -18.60 -28.50 -1.08
N LEU A 402 -17.68 -27.70 -1.63
CA LEU A 402 -17.79 -27.06 -2.95
C LEU A 402 -16.97 -27.78 -4.03
N GLY A 403 -16.13 -28.75 -3.64
CA GLY A 403 -15.13 -29.35 -4.53
C GLY A 403 -13.95 -28.41 -4.76
N VAL A 404 -12.91 -28.92 -5.43
CA VAL A 404 -11.74 -28.14 -5.85
C VAL A 404 -11.65 -28.20 -7.37
N PRO A 405 -11.36 -27.09 -8.07
CA PRO A 405 -11.17 -27.12 -9.51
C PRO A 405 -10.15 -28.18 -9.94
N PRO A 406 -10.43 -28.91 -11.03
CA PRO A 406 -11.63 -28.83 -11.89
C PRO A 406 -12.81 -29.68 -11.40
N LYS A 407 -12.64 -30.47 -10.32
CA LYS A 407 -13.70 -31.30 -9.71
C LYS A 407 -14.59 -30.50 -8.75
N ALA A 408 -14.84 -29.22 -9.05
CA ALA A 408 -15.77 -28.41 -8.30
C ALA A 408 -17.20 -28.92 -8.50
N PHE A 409 -18.00 -28.98 -7.44
CA PHE A 409 -19.38 -29.41 -7.51
C PHE A 409 -20.27 -28.37 -8.21
N PRO A 410 -21.44 -28.78 -8.74
CA PRO A 410 -22.35 -27.87 -9.45
C PRO A 410 -22.84 -26.65 -8.66
N TRP A 411 -22.74 -26.67 -7.33
CA TRP A 411 -23.11 -25.55 -6.47
C TRP A 411 -21.90 -24.71 -6.03
N HIS A 412 -20.70 -24.99 -6.53
CA HIS A 412 -19.58 -24.08 -6.36
C HIS A 412 -19.95 -22.73 -7.02
N PRO A 413 -19.75 -21.58 -6.34
CA PRO A 413 -20.15 -20.27 -6.87
C PRO A 413 -19.55 -19.93 -8.24
N LEU A 414 -18.33 -20.42 -8.49
CA LEU A 414 -17.59 -20.28 -9.75
C LEU A 414 -17.73 -21.49 -10.71
N TRP A 415 -18.63 -22.45 -10.44
CA TRP A 415 -18.75 -23.68 -11.24
C TRP A 415 -18.98 -23.42 -12.73
N GLY A 416 -19.85 -22.47 -13.06
CA GLY A 416 -20.11 -22.07 -14.45
C GLY A 416 -18.85 -21.58 -15.16
N ASN A 417 -18.04 -20.77 -14.47
CA ASN A 417 -16.76 -20.29 -15.00
C ASN A 417 -15.81 -21.46 -15.21
N TYR A 418 -15.67 -22.35 -14.23
CA TYR A 418 -14.80 -23.53 -14.34
C TYR A 418 -15.17 -24.43 -15.52
N ARG A 419 -16.46 -24.70 -15.75
CA ARG A 419 -16.90 -25.49 -16.91
C ARG A 419 -16.67 -24.79 -18.24
N ALA A 420 -16.86 -23.48 -18.29
CA ALA A 420 -16.65 -22.72 -19.50
C ALA A 420 -15.16 -22.67 -19.87
N ILE A 421 -14.28 -22.50 -18.88
CA ILE A 421 -12.83 -22.58 -19.03
C ILE A 421 -12.42 -23.98 -19.47
N ASP A 422 -12.85 -25.02 -18.75
CA ASP A 422 -12.59 -26.43 -19.09
C ASP A 422 -13.04 -26.79 -20.51
N LYS A 423 -14.23 -26.36 -20.92
CA LYS A 423 -14.74 -26.55 -22.29
C LYS A 423 -13.89 -25.84 -23.33
N THR A 424 -13.48 -24.59 -23.05
CA THR A 424 -12.67 -23.79 -23.96
C THR A 424 -11.27 -24.39 -24.10
N ILE A 425 -10.66 -24.82 -23.00
CA ILE A 425 -9.37 -25.49 -23.01
C ILE A 425 -9.48 -26.79 -23.81
N LYS A 426 -10.50 -27.63 -23.55
CA LYS A 426 -10.70 -28.89 -24.29
C LYS A 426 -10.87 -28.68 -25.79
N SER A 427 -11.58 -27.64 -26.22
CA SER A 427 -11.79 -27.39 -27.65
C SER A 427 -10.52 -26.92 -28.37
N HIS A 428 -9.58 -26.30 -27.66
CA HIS A 428 -8.33 -25.79 -28.25
C HIS A 428 -7.14 -26.75 -28.04
N CYS A 429 -7.12 -27.51 -26.94
CA CYS A 429 -6.11 -28.55 -26.69
C CYS A 429 -6.24 -29.75 -27.63
N SER A 430 -7.45 -30.09 -28.08
CA SER A 430 -7.66 -31.23 -28.99
C SER A 430 -7.01 -31.04 -30.37
N GLU A 431 -6.56 -29.84 -30.69
CA GLU A 431 -5.99 -29.48 -31.99
C GLU A 431 -4.44 -29.44 -31.99
N ASN A 432 -3.76 -29.93 -30.95
CA ASN A 432 -2.29 -29.81 -30.80
C ASN A 432 -1.77 -28.37 -30.94
N ARG A 433 -2.55 -27.37 -30.51
CA ARG A 433 -2.11 -25.97 -30.51
C ARG A 433 -1.39 -25.65 -29.21
N ASP A 434 -0.38 -24.79 -29.32
CA ASP A 434 0.32 -24.29 -28.15
C ASP A 434 -0.49 -23.17 -27.47
N LEU A 435 -0.63 -23.28 -26.14
CA LEU A 435 -1.53 -22.41 -25.37
C LEU A 435 -0.76 -21.52 -24.40
N LEU A 436 -0.94 -20.21 -24.53
CA LEU A 436 -0.47 -19.24 -23.55
C LEU A 436 -1.65 -18.76 -22.70
N PHE A 437 -1.65 -19.16 -21.43
CA PHE A 437 -2.63 -18.72 -20.45
C PHE A 437 -2.06 -17.54 -19.67
N ILE A 438 -2.75 -16.40 -19.65
CA ILE A 438 -2.38 -15.27 -18.80
C ILE A 438 -3.51 -15.10 -17.79
N THR A 439 -3.23 -15.26 -16.50
CA THR A 439 -4.24 -15.15 -15.46
C THR A 439 -3.78 -14.36 -14.25
N ASP A 440 -4.70 -13.60 -13.66
CA ASP A 440 -4.52 -12.91 -12.39
C ASP A 440 -4.91 -13.75 -11.16
N SER A 441 -5.38 -14.97 -11.37
CA SER A 441 -6.03 -15.77 -10.35
C SER A 441 -5.55 -17.22 -10.38
N PHE A 442 -4.96 -17.63 -9.25
CA PHE A 442 -4.56 -19.02 -9.01
C PHE A 442 -5.76 -20.00 -8.94
N ALA A 443 -7.00 -19.50 -8.94
CA ALA A 443 -8.18 -20.35 -8.86
C ALA A 443 -8.36 -21.27 -10.09
N TYR A 444 -7.69 -20.96 -11.21
CA TYR A 444 -7.83 -21.71 -12.47
C TYR A 444 -6.67 -22.67 -12.75
N ASP A 445 -5.57 -22.60 -11.98
CA ASP A 445 -4.37 -23.44 -12.15
C ASP A 445 -4.72 -24.92 -12.28
N GLY A 446 -5.59 -25.43 -11.39
CA GLY A 446 -5.97 -26.84 -11.36
C GLY A 446 -6.72 -27.30 -12.62
N ILE A 447 -7.46 -26.41 -13.29
CA ILE A 447 -8.15 -26.73 -14.54
C ILE A 447 -7.13 -26.79 -15.68
N VAL A 448 -6.30 -25.76 -15.79
CA VAL A 448 -5.28 -25.62 -16.83
C VAL A 448 -4.28 -26.79 -16.77
N MET A 449 -3.80 -27.12 -15.58
CA MET A 449 -2.82 -28.19 -15.36
C MET A 449 -3.33 -29.61 -15.65
N GLN A 450 -4.66 -29.83 -15.75
CA GLN A 450 -5.20 -31.15 -16.09
C GLN A 450 -5.21 -31.45 -17.59
N HIS A 451 -5.12 -30.43 -18.44
CA HIS A 451 -5.26 -30.59 -19.88
C HIS A 451 -3.94 -30.50 -20.64
N ALA A 452 -2.91 -29.90 -20.05
CA ALA A 452 -1.60 -29.79 -20.67
C ALA A 452 -0.47 -29.87 -19.64
N LYS A 453 0.71 -30.30 -20.10
CA LYS A 453 1.96 -30.07 -19.34
C LYS A 453 2.26 -28.58 -19.42
N VAL A 454 1.82 -27.85 -18.40
CA VAL A 454 1.87 -26.40 -18.37
C VAL A 454 3.09 -25.96 -17.56
N THR A 455 3.95 -25.16 -18.17
CA THR A 455 5.00 -24.46 -17.42
C THR A 455 4.38 -23.21 -16.79
N LYS A 456 4.46 -23.10 -15.47
CA LYS A 456 3.97 -21.91 -14.75
C LYS A 456 5.11 -20.90 -14.59
N ILE A 457 4.86 -19.66 -14.98
CA ILE A 457 5.83 -18.57 -14.95
C ILE A 457 5.17 -17.36 -14.29
N PHE A 458 5.92 -16.56 -13.53
CA PHE A 458 5.43 -15.27 -13.05
C PHE A 458 5.69 -14.20 -14.10
N ALA A 459 4.78 -13.23 -14.22
CA ALA A 459 4.91 -12.15 -15.18
C ALA A 459 6.24 -11.38 -15.03
N ALA A 460 6.70 -11.16 -13.80
CA ALA A 460 7.97 -10.51 -13.54
C ALA A 460 9.17 -11.26 -14.16
N ASP A 461 9.17 -12.60 -14.08
CA ASP A 461 10.22 -13.42 -14.69
C ASP A 461 10.20 -13.32 -16.22
N ALA A 462 9.00 -13.27 -16.81
CA ALA A 462 8.85 -13.06 -18.25
C ALA A 462 9.35 -11.66 -18.66
N LEU A 463 8.99 -10.61 -17.93
CA LEU A 463 9.33 -9.23 -18.29
C LEU A 463 10.80 -8.87 -18.10
N ASN A 464 11.50 -9.58 -17.20
CA ASN A 464 12.92 -9.36 -16.89
C ASN A 464 13.88 -10.22 -17.74
N GLY A 465 13.38 -10.90 -18.78
CA GLY A 465 14.21 -11.73 -19.67
C GLY A 465 14.78 -12.97 -18.97
N HIS A 466 14.14 -13.46 -17.91
CA HIS A 466 14.62 -14.63 -17.17
C HIS A 466 14.15 -15.97 -17.77
N LEU A 467 13.35 -15.95 -18.84
CA LEU A 467 12.81 -17.15 -19.47
C LEU A 467 13.90 -18.12 -19.95
N ASP A 468 14.95 -17.59 -20.59
CA ASP A 468 16.10 -18.38 -21.03
C ASP A 468 16.84 -19.07 -19.88
N LYS A 469 16.87 -18.44 -18.70
CA LYS A 469 17.49 -19.04 -17.49
C LYS A 469 16.58 -20.09 -16.86
N LEU A 470 15.27 -19.85 -16.86
CA LEU A 470 14.30 -20.75 -16.25
C LEU A 470 14.12 -22.03 -17.07
N CYS A 471 14.19 -21.93 -18.40
CA CYS A 471 13.93 -23.04 -19.32
C CYS A 471 14.85 -22.99 -20.56
N PRO A 472 16.18 -23.11 -20.39
CA PRO A 472 17.13 -22.98 -21.49
C PRO A 472 16.86 -24.01 -22.60
N GLY A 473 16.62 -23.51 -23.81
CA GLY A 473 16.42 -24.31 -25.02
C GLY A 473 15.15 -25.16 -25.04
N LYS A 474 14.23 -25.00 -24.08
CA LYS A 474 12.95 -25.70 -24.06
C LYS A 474 11.86 -24.81 -24.61
N LYS A 475 11.16 -25.33 -25.60
CA LYS A 475 9.89 -24.77 -26.03
C LYS A 475 8.74 -25.42 -25.25
N PHE A 476 7.65 -24.68 -25.07
CA PHE A 476 6.49 -25.14 -24.32
C PHE A 476 5.31 -25.39 -25.25
N SER A 477 4.63 -26.51 -25.02
CA SER A 477 3.30 -26.75 -25.58
C SER A 477 2.20 -25.95 -24.86
N ALA A 478 2.44 -25.54 -23.61
CA ALA A 478 1.56 -24.64 -22.88
C ALA A 478 2.30 -23.88 -21.77
N CYS A 479 2.00 -22.60 -21.62
CA CYS A 479 2.57 -21.74 -20.59
C CYS A 479 1.44 -21.04 -19.81
N LEU A 480 1.55 -20.97 -18.48
CA LEU A 480 0.63 -20.24 -17.61
C LEU A 480 1.38 -19.12 -16.91
N VAL A 481 1.00 -17.88 -17.23
CA VAL A 481 1.57 -16.66 -16.68
C VAL A 481 0.66 -16.13 -15.59
N ALA A 482 1.15 -16.12 -14.36
CA ALA A 482 0.49 -15.45 -13.26
C ALA A 482 0.86 -13.96 -13.27
N VAL A 483 -0.14 -13.09 -13.40
CA VAL A 483 0.01 -11.63 -13.46
C VAL A 483 -0.56 -10.95 -12.22
N GLU A 484 0.19 -10.02 -11.63
CA GLU A 484 -0.33 -9.09 -10.63
C GLU A 484 -0.94 -7.89 -11.38
N CYS A 485 -2.27 -7.70 -11.33
CA CYS A 485 -2.99 -6.78 -12.24
C CYS A 485 -2.64 -5.29 -12.15
N ASP A 486 -1.75 -4.89 -11.25
CA ASP A 486 -1.61 -3.47 -10.93
C ASP A 486 -0.71 -2.74 -11.96
N ASN A 487 -0.05 -3.46 -12.89
CA ASN A 487 0.61 -2.94 -14.10
C ASN A 487 0.75 -4.04 -15.15
N LEU A 488 -0.31 -4.32 -15.89
CA LEU A 488 -0.36 -5.41 -16.86
C LEU A 488 -0.04 -4.92 -18.28
N ASP A 489 1.22 -5.04 -18.69
CA ASP A 489 1.61 -4.92 -20.11
C ASP A 489 1.50 -6.30 -20.78
N VAL A 490 0.28 -6.64 -21.21
CA VAL A 490 -0.02 -7.95 -21.82
C VAL A 490 0.81 -8.17 -23.07
N GLN A 491 0.99 -7.12 -23.88
CA GLN A 491 1.73 -7.19 -25.12
C GLN A 491 3.17 -7.60 -24.86
N ARG A 492 3.85 -6.91 -23.94
CA ARG A 492 5.23 -7.24 -23.58
C ARG A 492 5.38 -8.63 -22.96
N ILE A 493 4.38 -9.10 -22.20
CA ILE A 493 4.35 -10.47 -21.68
C ILE A 493 4.24 -11.48 -22.84
N VAL A 494 3.32 -11.25 -23.77
CA VAL A 494 3.14 -12.11 -24.95
C VAL A 494 4.40 -12.10 -25.79
N ASP A 495 4.97 -10.95 -26.09
CA ASP A 495 6.19 -10.81 -26.90
C ASP A 495 7.41 -11.47 -26.25
N SER A 496 7.48 -11.46 -24.91
CA SER A 496 8.56 -12.14 -24.19
C SER A 496 8.40 -13.67 -24.22
N ILE A 497 7.16 -14.19 -24.16
CA ILE A 497 6.92 -15.63 -24.03
C ILE A 497 6.74 -16.32 -25.39
N ALA A 498 6.19 -15.61 -26.36
CA ALA A 498 5.89 -16.13 -27.69
C ALA A 498 7.08 -16.85 -28.35
N PRO A 499 8.33 -16.34 -28.31
CA PRO A 499 9.48 -17.04 -28.89
C PRO A 499 9.77 -18.42 -28.29
N HIS A 500 9.26 -18.70 -27.08
CA HIS A 500 9.47 -19.95 -26.34
C HIS A 500 8.33 -20.97 -26.53
N LEU A 501 7.38 -20.75 -27.44
CA LEU A 501 6.33 -21.72 -27.79
C LEU A 501 6.69 -22.51 -29.06
N ASP A 502 6.17 -23.74 -29.19
CA ASP A 502 6.53 -24.71 -30.24
C ASP A 502 5.88 -24.45 -31.63
N GLY A 503 4.91 -23.56 -31.75
CA GLY A 503 4.04 -23.46 -32.92
C GLY A 503 3.01 -22.31 -32.87
N PRO A 504 1.96 -22.34 -33.73
CA PRO A 504 0.98 -21.27 -33.82
C PRO A 504 0.21 -21.13 -32.49
N GLN A 505 0.29 -19.93 -31.92
CA GLN A 505 -0.03 -19.72 -30.51
C GLN A 505 -1.50 -19.33 -30.35
N THR A 506 -2.17 -19.97 -29.40
CA THR A 506 -3.46 -19.49 -28.92
C THR A 506 -3.26 -18.84 -27.56
N VAL A 507 -3.45 -17.52 -27.47
CA VAL A 507 -3.36 -16.77 -26.21
C VAL A 507 -4.75 -16.71 -25.57
N MET A 508 -4.86 -17.20 -24.34
CA MET A 508 -6.06 -17.15 -23.53
C MET A 508 -5.83 -16.24 -22.32
N LEU A 509 -6.60 -15.16 -22.24
CA LEU A 509 -6.58 -14.24 -21.10
C LEU A 509 -7.71 -14.59 -20.13
N PHE A 510 -7.36 -14.83 -18.87
CA PHE A 510 -8.28 -15.14 -17.78
C PHE A 510 -8.14 -14.15 -16.63
N PHE A 511 -9.03 -13.16 -16.57
CA PHE A 511 -9.11 -12.24 -15.42
C PHE A 511 -10.21 -12.71 -14.46
N GLY A 512 -9.78 -13.27 -13.34
CA GLY A 512 -10.59 -13.84 -12.27
C GLY A 512 -10.62 -13.03 -10.98
N ARG A 513 -10.00 -11.84 -10.87
CA ARG A 513 -10.12 -11.02 -9.65
C ARG A 513 -11.57 -10.90 -9.20
N THR A 514 -11.82 -11.36 -7.98
CA THR A 514 -13.11 -11.33 -7.30
C THR A 514 -13.59 -9.88 -7.20
N MET A 515 -14.82 -9.62 -7.68
CA MET A 515 -15.48 -8.30 -7.69
C MET A 515 -15.62 -7.60 -6.31
N SER A 516 -15.07 -8.14 -5.22
CA SER A 516 -15.01 -7.41 -3.94
C SER A 516 -14.20 -6.11 -4.06
N LYS A 517 -13.28 -6.00 -5.04
CA LYS A 517 -12.54 -4.77 -5.37
C LYS A 517 -12.98 -4.06 -6.66
N LEU A 518 -13.85 -4.64 -7.47
CA LEU A 518 -14.41 -4.02 -8.69
C LEU A 518 -15.79 -3.44 -8.38
N THR A 519 -15.82 -2.24 -7.80
CA THR A 519 -17.03 -1.39 -7.88
C THR A 519 -17.11 -0.75 -9.27
N ARG A 520 -18.30 -0.25 -9.63
CA ARG A 520 -18.68 0.36 -10.94
C ARG A 520 -17.78 1.49 -11.49
N LYS A 521 -16.67 1.82 -10.84
CA LYS A 521 -15.81 2.98 -11.13
C LYS A 521 -14.30 2.68 -11.29
N ASN A 522 -13.89 1.44 -11.55
CA ASN A 522 -12.53 1.18 -12.05
C ASN A 522 -12.52 1.17 -13.57
N LYS A 523 -12.53 2.38 -14.16
CA LYS A 523 -12.26 2.60 -15.60
C LYS A 523 -10.93 1.94 -15.98
N HIS A 524 -9.93 2.00 -15.09
CA HIS A 524 -8.61 1.42 -15.27
C HIS A 524 -8.58 -0.09 -15.58
N PHE A 525 -9.43 -0.93 -14.98
CA PHE A 525 -9.44 -2.36 -15.35
C PHE A 525 -10.00 -2.56 -16.76
N MET A 526 -11.07 -1.84 -17.10
CA MET A 526 -11.61 -1.87 -18.44
C MET A 526 -10.63 -1.24 -19.44
N ASP A 527 -9.91 -0.19 -19.07
CA ASP A 527 -8.90 0.44 -19.89
C ASP A 527 -7.70 -0.50 -20.09
N VAL A 528 -7.18 -1.16 -19.05
CA VAL A 528 -6.13 -2.20 -19.14
C VAL A 528 -6.62 -3.38 -19.99
N TYR A 529 -7.87 -3.81 -19.81
CA TYR A 529 -8.48 -4.86 -20.62
C TYR A 529 -8.64 -4.43 -22.08
N TYR A 530 -9.11 -3.21 -22.36
CA TYR A 530 -9.27 -2.67 -23.71
C TYR A 530 -7.92 -2.38 -24.38
N HIS A 531 -6.93 -1.91 -23.62
CA HIS A 531 -5.55 -1.77 -24.08
C HIS A 531 -4.97 -3.13 -24.43
N ALA A 532 -5.08 -4.13 -23.55
CA ALA A 532 -4.67 -5.49 -23.86
C ALA A 532 -5.39 -6.06 -25.11
N MET A 533 -6.69 -5.80 -25.27
CA MET A 533 -7.44 -6.20 -26.47
C MET A 533 -7.00 -5.43 -27.73
N SER A 534 -6.64 -4.16 -27.59
CA SER A 534 -6.16 -3.28 -28.68
C SER A 534 -4.75 -3.65 -29.11
N ASP A 535 -3.86 -3.93 -28.16
CA ASP A 535 -2.48 -4.31 -28.43
C ASP A 535 -2.43 -5.70 -29.09
N LEU A 536 -3.37 -6.58 -28.73
CA LEU A 536 -3.56 -7.88 -29.35
C LEU A 536 -4.45 -7.87 -30.61
N ALA A 537 -4.92 -6.70 -31.07
CA ALA A 537 -5.75 -6.57 -32.27
C ALA A 537 -5.12 -7.12 -33.58
N PRO A 538 -3.78 -7.14 -33.77
CA PRO A 538 -3.15 -7.81 -34.90
C PRO A 538 -3.39 -9.33 -34.94
N TYR A 539 -3.84 -9.93 -33.83
CA TYR A 539 -4.09 -11.36 -33.71
C TYR A 539 -5.59 -11.65 -33.85
N SER A 540 -5.97 -12.63 -34.69
CA SER A 540 -7.38 -12.93 -35.00
C SER A 540 -8.14 -13.32 -33.71
N PRO A 541 -9.05 -12.47 -33.19
CA PRO A 541 -9.64 -12.70 -31.89
C PRO A 541 -10.92 -13.55 -32.00
N HIS A 542 -11.03 -14.56 -31.14
CA HIS A 542 -12.29 -15.22 -30.79
C HIS A 542 -12.68 -14.82 -29.37
N LEU A 543 -13.50 -13.78 -29.26
CA LEU A 543 -13.95 -13.28 -27.96
C LEU A 543 -15.13 -14.11 -27.43
N THR A 544 -14.98 -14.72 -26.24
CA THR A 544 -16.07 -15.46 -25.58
C THR A 544 -16.34 -14.86 -24.21
N HIS A 545 -17.41 -14.06 -24.08
CA HIS A 545 -17.79 -13.49 -22.79
C HIS A 545 -18.39 -14.57 -21.86
N ILE A 546 -17.80 -14.73 -20.67
CA ILE A 546 -18.27 -15.68 -19.65
C ILE A 546 -18.36 -14.95 -18.31
N GLY A 547 -19.58 -14.68 -17.83
CA GLY A 547 -19.79 -14.06 -16.53
C GLY A 547 -21.05 -14.58 -15.83
N ASN A 548 -20.92 -14.90 -14.53
CA ASN A 548 -22.04 -15.23 -13.64
C ASN A 548 -22.07 -14.23 -12.46
N TRP A 549 -22.76 -13.10 -12.66
CA TRP A 549 -22.88 -12.01 -11.68
C TRP A 549 -23.44 -12.48 -10.33
N LEU A 550 -24.39 -13.42 -10.36
CA LEU A 550 -25.02 -13.93 -9.15
C LEU A 550 -24.06 -14.84 -8.36
N GLY A 551 -23.27 -15.68 -9.04
CA GLY A 551 -22.26 -16.54 -8.41
C GLY A 551 -21.18 -15.74 -7.66
N LEU A 552 -20.74 -14.60 -8.24
CA LEU A 552 -19.77 -13.71 -7.59
C LEU A 552 -20.37 -12.97 -6.38
N THR A 553 -21.61 -12.51 -6.50
CA THR A 553 -22.34 -11.86 -5.39
C THR A 553 -22.53 -12.84 -4.23
N LEU A 554 -22.91 -14.09 -4.53
CA LEU A 554 -23.02 -15.17 -3.55
C LEU A 554 -21.66 -15.51 -2.94
N THR A 555 -20.56 -15.51 -3.71
CA THR A 555 -19.19 -15.73 -3.18
C THR A 555 -18.81 -14.66 -2.17
N LYS A 556 -19.06 -13.38 -2.48
CA LYS A 556 -18.82 -12.28 -1.54
C LYS A 556 -19.66 -12.45 -0.28
N TRP A 557 -20.95 -12.77 -0.44
CA TRP A 557 -21.85 -13.02 0.70
C TRP A 557 -21.37 -14.20 1.57
N MET A 558 -20.85 -15.27 0.96
CA MET A 558 -20.22 -16.39 1.68
C MET A 558 -18.98 -15.95 2.44
N LEU A 559 -18.08 -15.17 1.82
CA LEU A 559 -16.86 -14.69 2.47
C LEU A 559 -17.17 -13.72 3.61
N ASP A 560 -18.17 -12.86 3.43
CA ASP A 560 -18.67 -11.95 4.46
C ASP A 560 -19.34 -12.75 5.60
N ALA A 561 -20.12 -13.79 5.28
CA ALA A 561 -20.69 -14.70 6.27
C ALA A 561 -19.59 -15.47 7.02
N ILE A 562 -18.57 -15.99 6.34
CA ILE A 562 -17.40 -16.66 6.97
C ILE A 562 -16.64 -15.70 7.88
N ASN A 563 -16.45 -14.45 7.47
CA ASN A 563 -15.79 -13.45 8.30
C ASN A 563 -16.65 -13.03 9.51
N ARG A 564 -17.98 -12.97 9.37
CA ARG A 564 -18.92 -12.77 10.49
C ARG A 564 -18.94 -13.98 11.43
N VAL A 565 -18.81 -15.20 10.91
CA VAL A 565 -18.70 -16.45 11.69
C VAL A 565 -17.44 -16.48 12.55
N LYS A 566 -16.33 -15.85 12.12
CA LYS A 566 -15.13 -15.68 12.98
C LYS A 566 -15.40 -14.84 14.22
N LEU A 567 -16.43 -13.98 14.19
CA LEU A 567 -16.80 -13.09 15.29
C LEU A 567 -17.87 -13.71 16.21
N ASN A 568 -18.62 -14.72 15.76
CA ASN A 568 -19.62 -15.41 16.58
C ASN A 568 -19.91 -16.86 16.13
N PRO A 569 -19.52 -17.89 16.92
CA PRO A 569 -19.64 -19.31 16.56
C PRO A 569 -21.05 -19.94 16.72
N ALA A 570 -22.12 -19.18 16.98
CA ALA A 570 -23.45 -19.79 17.11
C ALA A 570 -24.18 -20.06 15.76
N TRP A 571 -23.59 -19.69 14.61
CA TRP A 571 -24.32 -19.52 13.33
C TRP A 571 -23.95 -20.52 12.21
N HIS A 572 -23.48 -21.71 12.54
CA HIS A 572 -22.56 -22.45 11.65
C HIS A 572 -23.11 -23.19 10.42
N LEU A 573 -24.34 -23.73 10.42
CA LEU A 573 -24.76 -24.68 9.38
C LEU A 573 -25.92 -24.22 8.47
N PRO A 574 -26.99 -23.58 9.00
CA PRO A 574 -28.14 -23.19 8.17
C PRO A 574 -27.80 -22.15 7.10
N GLN A 575 -26.91 -21.21 7.40
CA GLN A 575 -26.50 -20.17 6.45
C GLN A 575 -25.63 -20.71 5.32
N MET A 576 -24.71 -21.64 5.61
CA MET A 576 -23.89 -22.27 4.57
C MET A 576 -24.73 -23.16 3.64
N LEU A 577 -25.72 -23.89 4.19
CA LEU A 577 -26.66 -24.69 3.41
C LEU A 577 -27.56 -23.80 2.55
N GLY A 578 -28.07 -22.69 3.09
CA GLY A 578 -28.89 -21.73 2.35
C GLY A 578 -28.16 -21.12 1.15
N VAL A 579 -26.88 -20.77 1.31
CA VAL A 579 -26.09 -20.23 0.19
C VAL A 579 -25.75 -21.31 -0.85
N SER A 580 -25.41 -22.52 -0.42
CA SER A 580 -25.15 -23.64 -1.34
C SER A 580 -26.39 -23.97 -2.18
N PHE A 581 -27.57 -23.94 -1.57
CA PHE A 581 -28.85 -24.13 -2.25
C PHE A 581 -29.15 -23.00 -3.25
N ALA A 582 -28.89 -21.74 -2.88
CA ALA A 582 -29.04 -20.60 -3.79
C ALA A 582 -28.08 -20.67 -4.99
N CYS A 583 -26.82 -21.06 -4.77
CA CYS A 583 -25.84 -21.30 -5.83
C CYS A 583 -26.29 -22.45 -6.77
N LEU A 584 -26.81 -23.54 -6.21
CA LEU A 584 -27.32 -24.67 -6.98
C LEU A 584 -28.51 -24.27 -7.87
N ILE A 585 -29.50 -23.58 -7.30
CA ILE A 585 -30.67 -23.08 -8.05
C ILE A 585 -30.22 -22.18 -9.19
N ASN A 586 -29.28 -21.26 -8.95
CA ASN A 586 -28.76 -20.36 -9.98
C ASN A 586 -27.98 -21.09 -11.09
N ASN A 587 -27.15 -22.05 -10.73
CA ASN A 587 -26.39 -22.81 -11.71
C ASN A 587 -27.31 -23.73 -12.53
N LEU A 588 -28.39 -24.26 -11.94
CA LEU A 588 -29.41 -25.02 -12.67
C LEU A 588 -30.28 -24.12 -13.55
N SER A 589 -30.67 -22.93 -13.08
CA SER A 589 -31.49 -21.99 -13.84
C SER A 589 -30.74 -21.39 -15.04
N SER A 590 -29.46 -21.03 -14.88
CA SER A 590 -28.63 -20.53 -15.99
C SER A 590 -28.45 -21.57 -17.11
N VAL A 591 -28.36 -22.86 -16.79
CA VAL A 591 -28.34 -23.96 -17.77
C VAL A 591 -29.67 -24.06 -18.52
N PHE A 592 -30.81 -23.83 -17.85
CA PHE A 592 -32.14 -23.87 -18.47
C PHE A 592 -32.48 -22.61 -19.29
N PHE A 593 -32.07 -21.42 -18.85
CA PHE A 593 -32.44 -20.15 -19.48
C PHE A 593 -31.49 -19.68 -20.59
N ALA A 594 -30.27 -20.22 -20.71
CA ALA A 594 -29.33 -19.90 -21.79
C ALA A 594 -29.84 -20.24 -23.20
N ARG A 595 -30.95 -20.98 -23.33
CA ARG A 595 -31.59 -21.30 -24.62
C ARG A 595 -32.58 -20.24 -25.14
N ARG A 596 -32.93 -19.18 -24.40
CA ARG A 596 -34.08 -18.31 -24.77
C ARG A 596 -33.90 -16.79 -24.81
N ARG A 597 -32.77 -16.19 -24.39
CA ARG A 597 -32.59 -14.72 -24.53
C ARG A 597 -31.15 -14.34 -24.89
N GLY A 598 -30.99 -13.67 -26.02
CA GLY A 598 -29.74 -13.03 -26.43
C GLY A 598 -29.58 -11.69 -25.73
N THR A 599 -28.90 -11.69 -24.59
CA THR A 599 -27.91 -10.70 -24.10
C THR A 599 -27.70 -10.89 -22.59
N PRO A 600 -26.58 -11.46 -22.13
CA PRO A 600 -26.25 -11.56 -20.71
C PRO A 600 -25.45 -10.33 -20.23
N GLY A 601 -25.66 -9.93 -18.97
CA GLY A 601 -24.80 -8.97 -18.28
C GLY A 601 -23.40 -9.54 -18.06
N VAL A 602 -22.38 -8.82 -18.55
CA VAL A 602 -20.97 -9.26 -18.60
C VAL A 602 -20.25 -8.96 -17.28
N THR A 603 -19.61 -9.95 -16.66
CA THR A 603 -18.92 -9.80 -15.36
C THR A 603 -17.66 -10.65 -15.16
N GLY A 604 -17.22 -11.33 -16.21
CA GLY A 604 -15.92 -11.98 -16.36
C GLY A 604 -15.60 -12.00 -17.85
N VAL A 605 -14.33 -11.93 -18.22
CA VAL A 605 -13.95 -11.93 -19.64
C VAL A 605 -12.91 -13.01 -19.92
N LEU A 606 -13.26 -13.88 -20.86
CA LEU A 606 -12.34 -14.80 -21.51
C LEU A 606 -12.11 -14.28 -22.93
N ALA A 607 -10.88 -13.85 -23.20
CA ALA A 607 -10.46 -13.52 -24.55
C ALA A 607 -9.53 -14.61 -25.06
N VAL A 608 -9.85 -15.16 -26.22
CA VAL A 608 -9.02 -16.15 -26.91
C VAL A 608 -8.53 -15.51 -28.20
N PHE A 609 -7.21 -15.51 -28.42
CA PHE A 609 -6.57 -14.95 -29.61
C PHE A 609 -5.77 -16.03 -30.29
N SER A 610 -5.78 -16.05 -31.63
CA SER A 610 -4.89 -16.90 -32.42
C SER A 610 -3.81 -16.04 -33.06
N LEU A 611 -2.55 -16.30 -32.76
CA LEU A 611 -1.42 -15.70 -33.47
C LEU A 611 -1.23 -16.48 -34.78
N LYS A 612 -1.61 -15.89 -35.91
CA LYS A 612 -1.20 -16.40 -37.23
C LYS A 612 0.12 -15.75 -37.60
N SER A 613 1.09 -16.54 -38.06
CA SER A 613 2.29 -15.96 -38.70
C SER A 613 1.94 -15.58 -40.13
N ASP A 614 2.12 -14.32 -40.50
CA ASP A 614 1.96 -13.83 -41.88
C ASP A 614 3.08 -14.30 -42.84
N ASN A 615 3.90 -15.28 -42.44
CA ASN A 615 4.88 -15.91 -43.31
C ASN A 615 4.36 -17.23 -43.88
N ALA A 616 3.42 -17.12 -44.82
CA ALA A 616 3.19 -18.13 -45.84
C ALA A 616 3.13 -17.41 -47.19
N SER A 617 4.23 -17.47 -47.94
CA SER A 617 4.35 -17.05 -49.34
C SER A 617 3.39 -17.80 -50.23
#